data_AF-A0A1T0A3D4-F1
#
_entry.id   AF-A0A1T0A3D4-F1
#
_cell.length_a   1.000
_cell.length_b   1.000
_cell.length_c   1.000
_cell.angle_alpha   90.00
_cell.angle_beta   90.00
_cell.angle_gamma   90.00
#
_symmetry.space_group_name_H-M   'P 1'
#
loop_
_entity.id
_entity.type
_entity.pdbx_description
1 polymer ?
#
loop_
_entity_poly.entity_id
_entity_poly.type
_entity_poly.pdbx_seq_one_letter_code
_entity_poly.pdbx_strand_id
1 'polypeptide(L)'
;MSDELTTLSRTEAQTLQSFISQIDYWTGQHGEKADVVEIVYYPEDDGFEVSNNEPNNGILKRNRATIFRTEILAWGVQMLKELKGWDNTIKVTKFACVYKDGKFGVSAEVRDTTAIDANDSLAIESPTGSGSIGD
;
A
#
# COMPACT_ATOMS: atom_id res chain seq x y z
N MET A 1 7.95 -27.58 9.75
CA MET A 1 7.85 -26.11 9.88
C MET A 1 6.63 -25.83 10.73
N SER A 2 6.74 -24.92 11.69
CA SER A 2 5.58 -24.40 12.42
C SER A 2 5.17 -23.09 11.76
N ASP A 3 3.96 -23.04 11.23
CA ASP A 3 3.39 -21.79 10.73
C ASP A 3 2.93 -20.96 11.92
N GLU A 4 3.34 -19.69 11.96
CA GLU A 4 2.91 -18.73 12.98
C GLU A 4 1.56 -18.15 12.58
N LEU A 5 0.59 -18.15 13.50
CA LEU A 5 -0.72 -17.57 13.25
C LEU A 5 -0.58 -16.04 13.19
N THR A 6 -0.79 -15.46 12.00
CA THR A 6 -0.82 -14.01 11.79
C THR A 6 -2.26 -13.56 11.60
N THR A 7 -2.71 -12.60 12.41
CA THR A 7 -4.02 -11.97 12.23
C THR A 7 -3.93 -10.85 11.20
N LEU A 8 -4.92 -10.77 10.31
CA LEU A 8 -5.02 -9.71 9.30
C LEU A 8 -6.24 -8.85 9.58
N SER A 9 -6.15 -7.55 9.29
CA SER A 9 -7.33 -6.71 9.15
C SER A 9 -8.18 -7.17 7.95
N ARG A 10 -9.45 -6.73 7.89
CA ARG A 10 -10.30 -7.03 6.72
C ARG A 10 -9.70 -6.49 5.42
N THR A 11 -9.13 -5.29 5.47
CA THR A 11 -8.47 -4.64 4.33
C THR A 11 -7.29 -5.47 3.85
N GLU A 12 -6.41 -5.89 4.75
CA GLU A 12 -5.28 -6.77 4.42
C GLU A 12 -5.74 -8.11 3.86
N ALA A 13 -6.77 -8.73 4.44
CA ALA A 13 -7.29 -10.00 3.95
C ALA A 13 -7.84 -9.89 2.52
N GLN A 14 -8.56 -8.80 2.20
CA GLN A 14 -9.07 -8.55 0.85
C GLN A 14 -7.95 -8.28 -0.16
N THR A 15 -6.99 -7.41 0.21
CA THR A 15 -5.82 -7.12 -0.62
C THR A 15 -5.00 -8.38 -0.87
N LEU A 16 -4.77 -9.19 0.16
CA LEU A 16 -4.04 -10.46 0.06
C LEU A 16 -4.75 -11.45 -0.85
N GLN A 17 -6.07 -11.59 -0.74
CA GLN A 17 -6.83 -12.50 -1.61
C GLN A 17 -6.76 -12.09 -3.09
N SER A 18 -6.83 -10.78 -3.38
CA SER A 18 -6.63 -10.24 -4.73
C SER A 18 -5.21 -10.52 -5.23
N PHE A 19 -4.21 -10.30 -4.38
CA PHE A 19 -2.81 -10.51 -4.71
C PHE A 19 -2.48 -11.99 -4.97
N ILE A 20 -3.01 -12.92 -4.17
CA ILE A 20 -2.86 -14.37 -4.38
C ILE A 20 -3.38 -14.76 -5.77
N SER A 21 -4.61 -14.35 -6.10
CA SER A 21 -5.19 -14.64 -7.42
C SER A 21 -4.36 -14.07 -8.56
N GLN A 22 -3.73 -12.90 -8.35
CA GLN A 22 -2.92 -12.26 -9.36
C GLN A 22 -1.56 -12.94 -9.53
N ILE A 23 -0.96 -13.43 -8.44
CA ILE A 23 0.26 -14.24 -8.48
C ILE A 23 0.03 -15.57 -9.19
N ASP A 24 -1.10 -16.24 -8.96
CA ASP A 24 -1.47 -17.46 -9.69
C ASP A 24 -1.57 -17.20 -11.20
N TYR A 25 -2.16 -16.07 -11.59
CA TYR A 25 -2.21 -15.66 -12.99
C TYR A 25 -0.80 -15.37 -13.55
N TRP A 26 -0.01 -14.55 -12.86
CA TRP A 26 1.31 -14.14 -13.33
C TRP A 26 2.31 -15.29 -13.40
N THR A 27 2.30 -16.21 -12.43
CA THR A 27 3.12 -17.42 -12.48
C THR A 27 2.74 -18.29 -13.68
N GLY A 28 1.45 -18.40 -14.01
CA GLY A 28 0.99 -19.07 -15.22
C GLY A 28 1.40 -18.40 -16.54
N GLN A 29 1.55 -17.07 -16.58
CA GLN A 29 1.91 -16.32 -17.80
C GLN A 29 3.41 -16.07 -17.97
N HIS A 30 4.12 -15.78 -16.87
CA HIS A 30 5.49 -15.28 -16.86
C HIS A 30 6.49 -16.27 -16.24
N GLY A 31 6.02 -17.38 -15.67
CA GLY A 31 6.85 -18.42 -15.07
C GLY A 31 7.75 -17.87 -13.97
N GLU A 32 9.03 -18.23 -14.01
CA GLU A 32 10.03 -17.92 -12.97
C GLU A 32 10.20 -16.42 -12.68
N LYS A 33 9.78 -15.54 -13.60
CA LYS A 33 9.80 -14.10 -13.37
C LYS A 33 8.89 -13.67 -12.22
N ALA A 34 7.78 -14.39 -12.03
CA ALA A 34 6.76 -14.13 -11.02
C ALA A 34 6.99 -14.92 -9.71
N ASP A 35 8.07 -15.70 -9.60
CA ASP A 35 8.42 -16.43 -8.37
C ASP A 35 8.79 -15.49 -7.21
N VAL A 36 9.19 -14.26 -7.55
CA VAL A 36 9.37 -13.16 -6.61
C VAL A 36 8.65 -11.96 -7.17
N VAL A 37 7.73 -11.40 -6.38
CA VAL A 37 7.02 -10.16 -6.69
C VAL A 37 6.92 -9.35 -5.41
N GLU A 38 7.35 -8.11 -5.46
CA GLU A 38 7.18 -7.14 -4.38
C GLU A 38 6.71 -5.82 -4.98
N ILE A 39 5.69 -5.24 -4.36
CA ILE A 39 5.16 -3.92 -4.72
C ILE A 39 4.91 -3.15 -3.43
N VAL A 40 5.44 -1.92 -3.39
CA VAL A 40 5.30 -1.00 -2.26
C VAL A 40 4.81 0.34 -2.80
N TYR A 41 3.77 0.89 -2.17
CA TYR A 41 3.23 2.21 -2.48
C TYR A 41 3.76 3.23 -1.48
N TYR A 42 4.12 4.40 -2.00
CA TYR A 42 4.61 5.56 -1.25
C TYR A 42 3.54 6.68 -1.33
N PRO A 43 2.71 6.86 -0.28
CA PRO A 43 1.63 7.85 -0.29
C PRO A 43 2.09 9.30 -0.42
N GLU A 44 3.36 9.59 -0.14
CA GLU A 44 3.96 10.92 -0.18
C GLU A 44 4.11 11.49 -1.60
N ASP A 45 4.35 10.63 -2.59
CA ASP A 45 4.54 11.00 -4.00
C ASP A 45 3.58 10.26 -4.95
N ASP A 46 2.63 9.50 -4.40
CA ASP A 46 1.71 8.62 -5.13
C ASP A 46 2.47 7.59 -6.00
N GLY A 47 3.69 7.25 -5.59
CA GLY A 47 4.62 6.40 -6.32
C GLY A 47 4.56 4.93 -5.93
N PHE A 48 5.09 4.09 -6.82
CA PHE A 48 5.29 2.66 -6.56
C PHE A 48 6.74 2.26 -6.77
N GLU A 49 7.23 1.43 -5.87
CA GLU A 49 8.40 0.59 -6.09
C GLU A 49 7.94 -0.84 -6.39
N VAL A 50 8.53 -1.42 -7.42
CA VAL A 50 8.24 -2.79 -7.86
C VAL A 50 9.56 -3.51 -8.05
N SER A 51 9.66 -4.67 -7.42
CA SER A 51 10.75 -5.63 -7.55
C SER A 51 10.19 -6.98 -8.00
N ASN A 52 10.90 -7.66 -8.89
CA ASN A 52 10.54 -8.99 -9.37
C ASN A 52 11.81 -9.77 -9.76
N ASN A 53 11.64 -11.02 -10.23
CA ASN A 53 12.76 -11.86 -10.63
C ASN A 53 13.24 -11.62 -12.08
N GLU A 54 12.88 -10.49 -12.70
CA GLU A 54 13.45 -10.16 -14.02
C GLU A 54 14.89 -9.67 -13.86
N PRO A 55 15.83 -10.18 -14.67
CA PRO A 55 17.19 -9.67 -14.65
C PRO A 55 17.16 -8.18 -15.02
N ASN A 56 17.53 -7.33 -14.06
CA ASN A 56 17.95 -5.96 -14.33
C ASN A 56 19.22 -6.05 -15.18
N ASN A 57 19.05 -6.18 -16.51
CA ASN A 57 20.04 -6.52 -17.53
C ASN A 57 21.26 -5.58 -17.60
N GLY A 58 21.99 -5.32 -16.52
CA GLY A 58 23.20 -4.49 -16.47
C GLY A 58 23.01 -3.03 -16.94
N ILE A 59 21.79 -2.60 -17.26
CA ILE A 59 21.53 -1.24 -17.72
C ILE A 59 21.11 -0.42 -16.51
N LEU A 60 21.99 0.51 -16.13
CA LEU A 60 21.66 1.73 -15.40
C LEU A 60 20.36 2.33 -15.95
N LYS A 61 19.22 1.99 -15.36
CA LYS A 61 17.97 2.75 -15.38
C LYS A 61 16.89 1.96 -14.65
N ARG A 62 16.41 2.55 -13.56
CA ARG A 62 15.09 2.32 -12.92
C ARG A 62 13.87 2.40 -13.90
N ASN A 63 14.09 2.43 -15.22
CA ASN A 63 13.17 2.97 -16.24
C ASN A 63 12.92 2.07 -17.47
N ARG A 64 13.36 0.80 -17.54
CA ARG A 64 12.82 -0.10 -18.58
C ARG A 64 11.59 -0.82 -18.04
N ALA A 65 10.41 -0.28 -18.36
CA ALA A 65 9.15 -0.96 -18.11
C ALA A 65 9.11 -2.24 -18.96
N THR A 66 9.36 -3.39 -18.33
CA THR A 66 9.04 -4.68 -18.91
C THR A 66 7.52 -4.85 -18.92
N ILE A 67 6.99 -5.73 -19.77
CA ILE A 67 5.55 -6.03 -19.80
C ILE A 67 5.09 -6.46 -18.40
N PHE A 68 5.82 -7.38 -17.76
CA PHE A 68 5.45 -7.90 -16.46
C PHE A 68 5.49 -6.83 -15.35
N ARG A 69 6.54 -6.00 -15.29
CA ARG A 69 6.59 -4.88 -14.34
C ARG A 69 5.42 -3.89 -14.53
N THR A 70 5.01 -3.68 -15.78
CA THR A 70 3.85 -2.82 -16.10
C THR A 70 2.55 -3.44 -15.61
N GLU A 71 2.38 -4.76 -15.74
CA GLU A 71 1.22 -5.47 -15.20
C GLU A 71 1.16 -5.40 -13.67
N ILE A 72 2.28 -5.55 -12.98
CA ILE A 72 2.35 -5.40 -11.51
C ILE A 72 1.91 -3.99 -11.09
N LEU A 73 2.45 -2.97 -11.76
CA LEU A 73 2.06 -1.57 -11.52
C LEU A 73 0.57 -1.33 -11.80
N ALA A 74 0.03 -1.88 -12.90
CA ALA A 74 -1.37 -1.73 -13.26
C ALA A 74 -2.29 -2.37 -12.20
N TRP A 75 -1.93 -3.55 -11.71
CA TRP A 75 -2.64 -4.20 -10.60
C TRP A 75 -2.59 -3.35 -9.32
N GLY A 76 -1.41 -2.85 -8.94
CA GLY A 76 -1.25 -2.00 -7.76
C GLY A 76 -2.13 -0.74 -7.81
N VAL A 77 -2.14 -0.05 -8.96
CA VAL A 77 -2.99 1.12 -9.20
C VAL A 77 -4.47 0.76 -9.08
N GLN A 78 -4.90 -0.36 -9.64
CA GLN A 78 -6.28 -0.82 -9.56
C GLN A 78 -6.67 -1.13 -8.10
N MET A 79 -5.80 -1.81 -7.36
CA MET A 79 -6.02 -2.13 -5.95
C MET A 79 -6.12 -0.86 -5.10
N LEU A 80 -5.30 0.17 -5.35
CA LEU A 80 -5.44 1.45 -4.65
C LEU A 80 -6.78 2.12 -4.92
N LYS A 81 -7.31 2.06 -6.15
CA LYS A 81 -8.64 2.62 -6.45
C LYS A 81 -9.74 1.90 -5.68
N GLU A 82 -9.66 0.58 -5.60
CA GLU A 82 -10.62 -0.22 -4.82
C GLU A 82 -10.54 0.12 -3.33
N LEU A 83 -9.33 0.30 -2.79
CA LEU A 83 -9.12 0.69 -1.39
C LEU A 83 -9.58 2.13 -1.08
N LYS A 84 -9.40 3.06 -2.01
CA LYS A 84 -9.83 4.47 -1.87
C LYS A 84 -11.36 4.63 -2.03
N GLY A 85 -12.03 3.63 -2.60
CA GLY A 85 -13.45 3.73 -2.94
C GLY A 85 -13.71 4.72 -4.08
N TRP A 86 -14.98 4.83 -4.49
CA TRP A 86 -15.38 5.64 -5.64
C TRP A 86 -15.50 7.14 -5.34
N ASP A 87 -15.64 7.51 -4.07
CA ASP A 87 -15.90 8.89 -3.62
C ASP A 87 -14.64 9.62 -3.11
N ASN A 88 -13.47 8.96 -3.12
CA ASN A 88 -12.19 9.48 -2.64
C ASN A 88 -12.18 9.97 -1.18
N THR A 89 -13.13 9.52 -0.35
CA THR A 89 -13.16 9.83 1.08
C THR A 89 -12.17 8.99 1.89
N ILE A 90 -11.51 8.02 1.26
CA ILE A 90 -10.57 7.13 1.90
C ILE A 90 -9.16 7.36 1.34
N LYS A 91 -8.20 7.59 2.24
CA LYS A 91 -6.77 7.68 1.91
C LYS A 91 -6.06 6.39 2.28
N VAL A 92 -5.29 5.83 1.35
CA VAL A 92 -4.37 4.72 1.63
C VAL A 92 -3.13 5.28 2.32
N THR A 93 -2.84 4.81 3.52
CA THR A 93 -1.67 5.25 4.32
C THR A 93 -0.54 4.25 4.30
N LYS A 94 -0.82 2.98 4.00
CA LYS A 94 0.19 1.96 3.73
C LYS A 94 -0.37 0.98 2.70
N PHE A 95 0.47 0.56 1.77
CA PHE A 95 0.17 -0.53 0.86
C PHE A 95 1.48 -1.20 0.42
N ALA A 96 1.62 -2.48 0.75
CA ALA A 96 2.71 -3.33 0.30
C ALA A 96 2.22 -4.77 0.16
N CYS A 97 2.68 -5.46 -0.89
CA CYS A 97 2.43 -6.87 -1.11
C CYS A 97 3.74 -7.56 -1.52
N VAL A 98 3.99 -8.75 -0.99
CA VAL A 98 5.16 -9.55 -1.32
C VAL A 98 4.77 -11.01 -1.53
N TYR A 99 5.29 -11.61 -2.59
CA TYR A 99 5.30 -13.04 -2.82
C TYR A 99 6.73 -13.48 -3.04
N LYS A 100 7.20 -14.41 -2.22
CA LYS A 100 8.56 -14.94 -2.29
C LYS A 100 8.65 -16.27 -1.57
N ASP A 101 9.39 -17.23 -2.14
CA ASP A 101 9.63 -18.55 -1.54
C ASP A 101 8.32 -19.28 -1.18
N GLY A 102 7.28 -19.12 -2.01
CA GLY A 102 5.96 -19.71 -1.80
C GLY A 102 5.14 -19.06 -0.66
N LYS A 103 5.58 -17.92 -0.14
CA LYS A 103 4.92 -17.21 0.97
C LYS A 103 4.40 -15.86 0.52
N PHE A 104 3.29 -15.45 1.12
CA PHE A 104 2.67 -14.16 0.89
C PHE A 104 2.80 -13.26 2.11
N GLY A 105 3.00 -11.97 1.86
CA GLY A 105 2.92 -10.92 2.86
C GLY A 105 2.10 -9.75 2.32
N VAL A 106 1.39 -9.07 3.21
CA VAL A 106 0.57 -7.91 2.90
C VAL A 106 0.69 -6.90 4.03
N SER A 107 0.64 -5.62 3.69
CA SER A 107 0.36 -4.53 4.62
C SER A 107 -0.54 -3.55 3.90
N ALA A 108 -1.73 -3.31 4.41
CA ALA A 108 -2.70 -2.42 3.79
C ALA A 108 -3.46 -1.66 4.87
N GLU A 109 -3.30 -0.34 4.90
CA GLU A 109 -3.95 0.54 5.85
C GLU A 109 -4.61 1.69 5.11
N VAL A 110 -5.85 1.98 5.52
CA VAL A 110 -6.64 3.09 5.00
C VAL A 110 -7.16 3.96 6.13
N ARG A 111 -7.39 5.23 5.85
CA ARG A 111 -8.02 6.18 6.76
C ARG A 111 -9.09 6.99 6.06
N ASP A 112 -10.19 7.19 6.76
CA ASP A 112 -11.23 8.12 6.34
C ASP A 112 -10.73 9.56 6.47
N THR A 113 -10.82 10.34 5.39
CA THR A 113 -10.40 11.74 5.36
C THR A 113 -11.41 12.67 6.03
N THR A 114 -12.68 12.26 6.13
CA THR A 114 -13.73 13.04 6.81
C THR A 114 -13.59 12.98 8.35
N ALA A 115 -12.89 11.96 8.86
CA ALA A 115 -12.56 11.86 10.28
C ALA A 115 -11.34 12.71 10.69
N ILE A 116 -10.60 13.29 9.73
CA ILE A 116 -9.39 14.09 9.99
C ILE A 116 -9.77 15.51 10.45
N ASP A 117 -10.87 16.08 9.94
CA ASP A 117 -11.28 17.46 10.25
C ASP A 117 -11.94 17.62 11.63
N ALA A 118 -12.40 16.52 12.24
CA ALA A 118 -13.07 16.55 13.54
C ALA A 118 -12.09 16.62 14.74
N ASN A 119 -10.84 16.18 14.58
CA ASN A 119 -9.89 16.07 15.69
C ASN A 119 -8.88 17.23 15.75
N ASP A 120 -8.69 17.99 14.65
CA ASP A 120 -7.83 19.18 14.63
C ASP A 120 -8.54 20.43 15.19
N SER A 121 -9.87 20.35 15.37
CA SER A 121 -10.69 21.47 15.85
C SER A 121 -10.79 21.57 17.38
N LEU A 122 -10.17 20.67 18.16
CA LEU A 122 -10.25 20.65 19.63
C LEU A 122 -9.05 21.26 20.36
N ALA A 123 -8.07 21.82 19.64
CA ALA A 123 -6.90 22.48 20.21
C ALA A 123 -6.94 24.00 20.01
N ILE A 124 -8.00 24.68 20.45
CA ILE A 124 -8.01 26.14 20.60
C ILE A 124 -8.40 26.50 22.04
N GLU A 125 -7.35 26.63 22.85
CA GLU A 125 -7.16 27.52 24.01
C GLU A 125 -8.28 27.65 25.06
N SER A 126 -8.02 27.08 26.24
CA SER A 126 -8.61 27.58 27.49
C SER A 126 -8.01 28.96 27.79
N PRO A 127 -8.80 30.05 27.98
CA PRO A 127 -8.23 31.34 28.31
C PRO A 127 -7.72 31.32 29.75
N THR A 128 -6.41 31.24 29.91
CA THR A 128 -5.72 31.59 31.17
C THR A 128 -5.53 33.11 31.18
N GLY A 129 -6.25 33.80 32.06
CA GLY A 129 -6.20 35.25 32.13
C GLY A 129 -6.72 35.79 33.46
N SER A 130 -6.13 35.37 34.57
CA SER A 130 -6.19 36.11 35.83
C SER A 130 -4.96 37.02 35.89
N GLY A 131 -5.17 38.34 35.82
CA GLY A 131 -4.12 39.34 35.90
C GLY A 131 -4.70 40.74 36.10
N SER A 132 -4.54 41.26 37.32
CA SER A 132 -4.98 42.57 37.82
C SER A 132 -4.03 43.71 37.42
N ILE A 133 -4.57 44.89 37.06
CA ILE A 133 -4.04 46.27 37.23
C ILE A 133 -5.29 47.19 37.13
N GLY A 134 -5.66 48.18 37.95
CA GLY A 134 -4.98 49.00 38.95
C GLY A 134 -5.28 50.48 38.61
N ASP A 135 -6.24 51.09 39.31
CA ASP A 135 -6.29 52.50 39.79
C ASP A 135 -7.63 52.79 40.51
#